data_AF-A0A916QBX0-F1
#
_entry.id   AF-A0A916QBX0-F1
#
_cell.length_a   1.000
_cell.length_b   1.000
_cell.length_c   1.000
_cell.angle_alpha   90.00
_cell.angle_beta   90.00
_cell.angle_gamma   90.00
#
_symmetry.space_group_name_H-M   'P 1'
#
loop_
_entity.id
_entity.type
_entity.pdbx_description
1 polymer ?
#
loop_
_entity_poly.entity_id
_entity_poly.type
_entity_poly.pdbx_seq_one_letter_code
_entity_poly.pdbx_strand_id
1 'polypeptide(L)'
;MSNTEAKQAMEELTMILLYLSRFQDRDLPDFKGKPIYHAWKGYDFEVLNQLDDKDYIDQGRRPSRRKSVYITEEGIEEANKLMEKYGIKDW
;
A
#
# COMPACT_ATOMS: atom_id res chain seq x y z
N MET A 1 -14.68 20.82 -6.72
CA MET A 1 -13.88 19.59 -6.84
C MET A 1 -14.73 18.59 -7.61
N SER A 2 -14.18 17.95 -8.65
CA SER A 2 -14.87 16.81 -9.26
C SER A 2 -14.94 15.68 -8.24
N ASN A 3 -16.05 14.95 -8.21
CA ASN A 3 -16.15 13.77 -7.37
C ASN A 3 -15.18 12.70 -7.90
N THR A 4 -14.47 12.03 -6.99
CA THR A 4 -13.69 10.83 -7.33
C THR A 4 -14.65 9.70 -7.68
N GLU A 5 -14.43 9.02 -8.80
CA GLU A 5 -15.20 7.84 -9.18
C GLU A 5 -15.03 6.71 -8.17
N ALA A 6 -16.06 5.88 -7.97
CA ALA A 6 -16.05 4.85 -6.92
C ALA A 6 -14.85 3.88 -7.04
N LYS A 7 -14.49 3.49 -8.28
CA LYS A 7 -13.32 2.62 -8.51
C LYS A 7 -12.00 3.28 -8.12
N GLN A 8 -11.84 4.56 -8.47
CA GLN A 8 -10.66 5.33 -8.09
C GLN A 8 -10.61 5.51 -6.56
N ALA A 9 -11.75 5.80 -5.92
CA ALA A 9 -11.81 5.91 -4.47
C ALA A 9 -11.44 4.60 -3.77
N MET A 10 -11.89 3.44 -4.28
CA MET A 10 -11.51 2.13 -3.76
C MET A 10 -10.00 1.91 -3.82
N GLU A 11 -9.37 2.27 -4.94
CA GLU A 11 -7.91 2.14 -5.12
C GLU A 11 -7.14 3.07 -4.17
N GLU A 12 -7.47 4.37 -4.18
CA GLU A 12 -6.79 5.38 -3.37
C GLU A 12 -6.93 5.09 -1.87
N LEU A 13 -8.15 4.78 -1.40
CA LEU A 13 -8.39 4.46 0.00
C LEU A 13 -7.71 3.16 0.42
N THR A 14 -7.64 2.15 -0.46
CA THR A 14 -6.90 0.91 -0.17
C THR A 14 -5.41 1.19 0.00
N MET A 15 -4.81 2.04 -0.85
CA MET A 15 -3.41 2.43 -0.72
C MET A 15 -3.13 3.13 0.62
N ILE A 16 -3.99 4.09 1.00
CA ILE A 16 -3.88 4.77 2.30
C ILE A 16 -4.01 3.78 3.45
N LEU A 17 -4.99 2.87 3.40
CA LEU A 17 -5.20 1.92 4.48
C LEU A 17 -4.07 0.89 4.60
N LEU A 18 -3.50 0.44 3.48
CA LEU A 18 -2.28 -0.38 3.49
C LEU A 18 -1.12 0.37 4.17
N TYR A 19 -0.90 1.63 3.81
CA TYR A 19 0.15 2.45 4.42
C TYR A 19 -0.10 2.71 5.90
N LEU A 20 -1.31 3.08 6.30
CA LEU A 20 -1.61 3.29 7.72
C LEU A 20 -1.46 1.97 8.48
N SER A 21 -2.05 0.87 8.02
CA SER A 21 -1.92 -0.43 8.70
C SER A 21 -0.54 -1.12 8.56
N ARG A 22 0.48 -0.41 8.06
CA ARG A 22 1.82 -0.94 7.86
C ARG A 22 2.47 -1.39 9.17
N PHE A 23 3.29 -2.43 9.06
CA PHE A 23 4.15 -2.92 10.12
C PHE A 23 5.54 -3.22 9.56
N GLN A 24 6.54 -3.18 10.42
CA GLN A 24 7.87 -3.69 10.12
C GLN A 24 7.92 -5.15 10.56
N ASP A 25 8.32 -6.03 9.65
CA ASP A 25 8.59 -7.42 10.01
C ASP A 25 9.87 -7.45 10.85
N ARG A 26 9.74 -7.84 12.12
CA ARG A 26 10.86 -7.82 13.08
C ARG A 26 12.00 -8.76 12.68
N ASP A 27 11.68 -9.76 11.85
CA ASP A 27 12.61 -10.80 11.44
C ASP A 27 13.28 -10.46 10.08
N LEU A 28 12.86 -9.40 9.40
CA LEU A 28 13.50 -8.95 8.16
C LEU A 28 14.51 -7.82 8.46
N PRO A 29 15.79 -7.99 8.10
CA PRO A 29 16.77 -6.92 8.26
C PRO A 29 16.41 -5.74 7.36
N ASP A 30 16.69 -4.53 7.83
CA ASP A 30 16.58 -3.32 7.03
C ASP A 30 17.29 -3.49 5.69
N PHE A 31 16.64 -3.10 4.59
CA PHE A 31 17.28 -3.11 3.29
C PHE A 31 18.03 -1.80 3.09
N LYS A 32 19.36 -1.85 3.03
CA LYS A 32 20.22 -0.67 2.90
C LYS A 32 19.99 0.40 3.98
N GLY A 33 19.63 -0.02 5.20
CA GLY A 33 19.35 0.89 6.32
C GLY A 33 18.01 1.62 6.23
N LYS A 34 17.10 1.20 5.33
CA LYS A 34 15.71 1.65 5.32
C LYS A 34 14.79 0.56 5.88
N PRO A 35 13.79 0.94 6.69
CA PRO A 35 12.80 0.00 7.16
C PRO A 35 11.97 -0.57 6.01
N ILE A 36 11.70 -1.86 6.08
CA ILE A 36 10.83 -2.56 5.13
C ILE A 36 9.41 -2.56 5.71
N TYR A 37 8.47 -1.95 4.99
CA TYR A 37 7.07 -1.91 5.40
C TYR A 37 6.24 -2.98 4.70
N HIS A 38 5.49 -3.71 5.51
CA HIS A 38 4.51 -4.68 5.06
C HIS A 38 3.12 -4.31 5.56
N ALA A 39 2.10 -4.75 4.85
CA ALA A 39 0.72 -4.68 5.31
C ALA A 39 0.00 -5.99 5.03
N TRP A 40 -0.98 -6.35 5.87
CA TRP A 40 -1.79 -7.54 5.64
C TRP A 40 -2.72 -7.32 4.45
N LYS A 41 -2.89 -8.36 3.63
CA LYS A 41 -3.95 -8.40 2.64
C LYS A 41 -5.29 -8.51 3.37
N GLY A 42 -6.24 -7.68 2.96
CA GLY A 42 -7.62 -7.71 3.47
C GLY A 42 -8.61 -6.97 2.57
N TYR A 43 -8.17 -6.61 1.36
CA TYR A 43 -8.89 -5.76 0.42
C TYR A 43 -9.21 -6.55 -0.86
N ASP A 44 -9.98 -5.93 -1.74
CA ASP A 44 -10.34 -6.49 -3.03
C ASP A 44 -9.09 -6.86 -3.85
N PHE A 45 -9.08 -8.08 -4.42
CA PHE A 45 -7.91 -8.59 -5.13
C PHE A 45 -7.64 -7.85 -6.44
N GLU A 46 -8.66 -7.33 -7.14
CA GLU A 46 -8.44 -6.55 -8.35
C GLU A 46 -7.77 -5.22 -8.02
N VAL A 47 -8.18 -4.58 -6.92
CA VAL A 47 -7.51 -3.37 -6.42
C VAL A 47 -6.06 -3.66 -6.04
N LEU A 48 -5.80 -4.75 -5.30
CA LEU A 48 -4.43 -5.14 -4.94
C LEU A 48 -3.58 -5.42 -6.19
N ASN A 49 -4.14 -6.04 -7.22
CA ASN A 49 -3.42 -6.27 -8.48
C ASN A 49 -3.13 -4.95 -9.21
N GLN A 50 -4.06 -3.99 -9.22
CA GLN A 50 -3.81 -2.67 -9.82
C GLN A 50 -2.70 -1.90 -9.09
N LEU A 51 -2.65 -1.99 -7.76
CA LEU A 51 -1.58 -1.38 -6.97
C LEU A 51 -0.21 -2.05 -7.22
N ASP A 52 -0.20 -3.37 -7.40
CA ASP A 52 0.98 -4.17 -7.75
C ASP A 52 1.48 -3.82 -9.18
N ASP A 53 0.56 -3.70 -10.15
CA ASP A 53 0.87 -3.30 -11.52
C ASP A 53 1.43 -1.87 -11.62
N LYS A 54 1.07 -0.99 -10.66
CA LYS A 54 1.58 0.39 -10.53
C LYS A 54 2.88 0.47 -9.72
N ASP A 55 3.41 -0.66 -9.27
CA ASP A 55 4.60 -0.75 -8.42
C ASP A 55 4.44 -0.01 -7.08
N TYR A 56 3.22 0.11 -6.56
CA TYR A 56 2.96 0.70 -5.23
C TYR A 56 3.06 -0.34 -4.12
N ILE A 57 2.83 -1.61 -4.45
CA ILE A 57 3.02 -2.75 -3.57
C ILE A 57 3.68 -3.89 -4.34
N ASP A 58 4.30 -4.82 -3.62
CA ASP A 58 4.76 -6.10 -4.18
C ASP A 58 4.04 -7.26 -3.46
N GLN A 59 3.21 -7.98 -4.21
CA GLN A 59 2.47 -9.15 -3.74
C GLN A 59 3.29 -10.47 -3.79
N GLY A 60 4.49 -10.44 -4.37
CA GLY A 60 5.43 -11.53 -4.57
C GLY A 60 5.04 -12.49 -5.69
N ARG A 61 6.00 -13.34 -6.11
CA ARG A 61 5.84 -14.31 -7.22
C ARG A 61 4.64 -15.27 -7.13
N ARG A 62 4.08 -15.49 -5.94
CA ARG A 62 2.91 -16.36 -5.71
C ARG A 62 1.89 -15.62 -4.84
N PRO A 63 1.18 -14.61 -5.38
CA PRO A 63 0.33 -13.70 -4.60
C PRO A 63 -0.72 -14.41 -3.74
N SER A 64 -1.30 -15.50 -4.26
CA SER A 64 -2.32 -16.30 -3.56
C SER A 64 -1.80 -17.09 -2.34
N ARG A 65 -0.48 -17.24 -2.20
CA ARG A 65 0.16 -17.95 -1.07
C ARG A 65 0.77 -17.01 -0.04
N ARG A 66 0.68 -15.70 -0.25
CA ARG A 66 1.21 -14.67 0.64
C ARG A 66 0.09 -13.92 1.32
N LYS A 67 0.25 -13.70 2.62
CA LYS A 67 -0.74 -13.02 3.48
C LYS A 67 -0.52 -11.52 3.55
N SER A 68 0.71 -11.06 3.31
CA SER A 68 1.08 -9.65 3.32
C SER A 68 1.58 -9.21 1.94
N VAL A 69 1.64 -7.89 1.79
CA VAL A 69 2.28 -7.20 0.67
C VAL A 69 3.45 -6.38 1.21
N TYR A 70 4.48 -6.17 0.41
CA TYR A 70 5.50 -5.16 0.66
C TYR A 70 5.00 -3.82 0.10
N ILE A 71 5.22 -2.72 0.81
CA ILE A 71 4.94 -1.37 0.30
C ILE A 71 6.24 -0.82 -0.27
N THR A 72 6.25 -0.51 -1.56
CA THR A 72 7.43 -0.01 -2.28
C THR A 72 7.74 1.44 -1.89
N GLU A 73 8.86 1.99 -2.38
CA GLU A 73 9.17 3.41 -2.17
C GLU A 73 8.12 4.30 -2.88
N GLU A 74 7.74 3.93 -4.09
CA GLU A 74 6.70 4.57 -4.90
C GLU A 74 5.33 4.53 -4.21
N GLY A 75 4.98 3.40 -3.57
CA GLY A 75 3.75 3.27 -2.80
C GLY A 75 3.72 4.15 -1.57
N ILE A 76 4.85 4.29 -0.87
CA ILE A 76 4.96 5.22 0.27
C ILE A 76 4.75 6.66 -0.20
N GLU A 77 5.39 7.06 -1.29
CA GLU A 77 5.21 8.40 -1.87
C GLU A 77 3.77 8.66 -2.28
N GLU A 78 3.12 7.69 -2.94
CA GLU A 78 1.73 7.83 -3.36
C GLU A 78 0.77 7.88 -2.16
N ALA A 79 0.95 7.01 -1.17
CA ALA A 79 0.15 7.05 0.06
C ALA A 79 0.25 8.41 0.75
N ASN A 80 1.43 9.02 0.81
CA ASN A 80 1.61 10.35 1.38
C ASN A 80 0.85 11.44 0.60
N LYS A 81 0.93 11.42 -0.74
CA LYS A 81 0.16 12.35 -1.60
C LYS A 81 -1.35 12.19 -1.40
N LEU A 82 -1.81 10.94 -1.31
CA LEU A 82 -3.22 10.64 -1.08
C LEU A 82 -3.66 11.06 0.33
N MET A 83 -2.86 10.83 1.36
CA MET A 83 -3.15 11.33 2.71
C MET A 83 -3.27 12.86 2.73
N GLU A 84 -2.40 13.59 2.03
CA GLU A 84 -2.53 15.04 1.86
C GLU A 84 -3.84 15.42 1.16
N LYS A 85 -4.15 14.76 0.03
CA LYS A 85 -5.40 14.96 -0.73
C LYS A 85 -6.65 14.79 0.14
N TYR A 86 -6.64 13.81 1.05
CA TYR A 86 -7.75 13.49 1.94
C TYR A 86 -7.69 14.18 3.31
N GLY A 87 -6.65 14.97 3.59
CA GLY A 87 -6.48 15.66 4.88
C GLY A 87 -6.20 14.73 6.06
N ILE A 88 -5.56 13.60 5.82
CA ILE A 88 -5.22 12.56 6.80
C ILE A 88 -3.78 12.78 7.28
N LYS A 89 -3.53 12.62 8.59
CA LYS A 89 -2.19 12.67 9.18
C LYS A 89 -1.71 11.25 9.50
N ASP A 90 -0.41 11.01 9.29
CA ASP A 90 0.27 9.83 9.82
C ASP A 90 0.42 9.96 11.35
N TRP A 91 0.57 8.84 12.06
CA TRP A 91 0.66 8.80 13.53
C TRP A 91 2.09 8.82 14.07
#